data_AF-A0A9E2W091-F1
#
_entry.id   AF-A0A9E2W091-F1
#
_cell.length_a   1.000
_cell.length_b   1.000
_cell.length_c   1.000
_cell.angle_alpha   90.00
_cell.angle_beta   90.00
_cell.angle_gamma   90.00
#
_symmetry.space_group_name_H-M   'P 1'
#
loop_
_entity.id
_entity.type
_entity.pdbx_description
1 polymer ?
#
loop_
_entity_poly.entity_id
_entity_poly.type
_entity_poly.pdbx_seq_one_letter_code
_entity_poly.pdbx_strand_id
1 'polypeptide(L)'
;LIPGSGSTLRINGSAYISTDPALLESFRMEGKPPRTVIVMTVDELYFQCARAIIRSDLWNPDKRVDPKSLPTPGQILASLSENTVGGESYDREWPERARKSMW
;
A
#
# COMPACT_ATOMS: atom_id res chain seq x y z
N LEU A 1 4.88 3.51 5.15
CA LEU A 1 5.94 3.13 6.11
C LEU A 1 7.28 3.58 5.54
N ILE A 2 8.17 4.15 6.35
CA ILE A 2 9.50 4.59 5.89
C ILE A 2 10.52 3.57 6.40
N PRO A 3 11.31 2.92 5.53
CA PRO A 3 12.34 1.98 5.96
C PRO A 3 13.27 2.57 7.02
N GLY A 4 13.47 1.85 8.12
CA GLY A 4 14.28 2.28 9.26
C GLY A 4 13.55 3.16 10.29
N SER A 5 12.35 3.67 10.00
CA SER A 5 11.56 4.44 10.97
C SER A 5 10.57 3.55 11.73
N GLY A 6 10.68 3.54 13.05
CA GLY A 6 9.69 2.92 13.95
C GLY A 6 8.50 3.82 14.29
N SER A 7 8.55 5.09 13.89
CA SER A 7 7.55 6.07 14.29
C SER A 7 6.22 5.81 13.61
N THR A 8 5.14 5.80 14.41
CA THR A 8 3.77 5.72 13.92
C THR A 8 2.96 6.90 14.45
N LEU A 9 2.13 7.48 13.60
CA LEU A 9 1.31 8.64 13.93
C LEU A 9 -0.16 8.25 13.82
N ARG A 10 -0.96 8.67 14.80
CA ARG A 10 -2.41 8.56 14.75
C ARG A 10 -2.99 9.96 14.66
N ILE A 11 -3.88 10.14 13.70
CA ILE A 11 -4.62 11.38 13.47
C ILE A 11 -6.10 11.02 13.55
N ASN A 12 -6.81 11.68 14.46
CA ASN A 12 -8.26 11.56 14.62
C ASN A 12 -8.90 12.88 14.19
N GLY A 13 -10.06 12.80 13.56
CA GLY A 13 -10.82 13.98 13.19
C GLY A 13 -12.00 13.69 12.27
N SER A 14 -12.58 14.75 11.72
CA SER A 14 -13.68 14.68 10.76
C SER A 14 -13.18 14.84 9.34
N ALA A 15 -13.75 14.09 8.39
CA ALA A 15 -13.32 14.12 7.01
C ALA A 15 -14.48 14.10 6.02
N TYR A 16 -14.28 14.68 4.84
CA TYR A 16 -15.20 14.61 3.71
C TYR A 16 -14.45 14.39 2.40
N ILE A 17 -15.17 13.92 1.39
CA ILE A 17 -14.65 13.69 0.04
C ILE A 17 -14.86 14.97 -0.78
N SER A 18 -13.83 15.45 -1.45
CA SER A 18 -13.88 16.61 -2.35
C SER A 18 -13.50 16.24 -3.78
N THR A 19 -14.16 16.89 -4.73
CA THR A 19 -13.86 16.87 -6.17
C THR A 19 -13.48 18.26 -6.69
N ASP A 20 -13.08 19.19 -5.81
CA ASP A 20 -12.65 20.54 -6.19
C ASP A 20 -11.48 20.46 -7.20
N PRO A 21 -11.62 21.01 -8.42
CA PRO A 21 -10.61 20.88 -9.45
C PRO A 21 -9.22 21.40 -9.08
N ALA A 22 -9.13 22.49 -8.30
CA ALA A 22 -7.85 23.07 -7.89
C ALA A 22 -7.15 22.19 -6.85
N LEU A 23 -7.92 21.60 -5.93
CA LEU A 23 -7.38 20.61 -5.01
C LEU A 23 -6.92 19.36 -5.76
N LEU A 24 -7.74 18.80 -6.65
CA LEU A 24 -7.34 17.63 -7.44
C LEU A 24 -6.05 17.89 -8.23
N GLU A 25 -5.91 19.08 -8.81
CA GLU A 25 -4.71 19.47 -9.54
C GLU A 25 -3.45 19.47 -8.65
N SER A 26 -3.55 20.00 -7.42
CA SER A 26 -2.42 20.04 -6.48
C SER A 26 -1.90 18.66 -6.04
N PHE A 27 -2.70 17.60 -6.22
CA PHE A 27 -2.34 16.21 -5.90
C PHE A 27 -1.99 15.37 -7.15
N ARG A 28 -1.70 16.02 -8.29
CA ARG A 28 -1.35 15.34 -9.54
C ARG A 28 -0.12 14.44 -9.38
N MET A 29 -0.26 13.20 -9.82
CA MET A 29 0.81 12.20 -9.90
C MET A 29 0.95 11.75 -11.35
N GLU A 30 2.18 11.73 -11.88
CA GLU A 30 2.48 11.30 -13.26
C GLU A 30 1.56 11.91 -14.33
N GLY A 31 1.24 13.20 -14.20
CA GLY A 31 0.40 13.87 -15.18
C GLY A 31 -1.09 13.52 -15.09
N LYS A 32 -1.57 12.91 -14.00
CA LYS A 32 -3.00 12.64 -13.78
C LYS A 32 -3.44 13.14 -12.40
N PRO A 33 -4.50 13.97 -12.30
CA PRO A 33 -5.10 14.29 -11.01
C PRO A 33 -5.90 13.10 -10.50
N PRO A 34 -6.00 12.89 -9.17
CA PRO A 34 -6.88 11.87 -8.62
C PRO A 34 -8.35 12.20 -8.91
N ARG A 35 -9.23 11.20 -8.82
CA ARG A 35 -10.69 11.40 -9.02
C ARG A 35 -11.35 12.20 -7.90
N THR A 36 -10.80 12.07 -6.69
CA THR A 36 -11.31 12.65 -5.45
C THR A 36 -10.17 12.77 -4.47
N VAL A 37 -10.27 13.69 -3.52
CA VAL A 37 -9.39 13.77 -2.34
C VAL A 37 -10.21 13.67 -1.06
N ILE A 38 -9.59 13.19 0.02
CA ILE A 38 -10.16 13.28 1.36
C ILE A 38 -9.59 14.52 2.02
N VAL A 39 -10.46 15.43 2.47
CA VAL A 39 -10.10 16.60 3.27
C VAL A 39 -10.47 16.29 4.71
N MET A 40 -9.50 16.39 5.61
CA MET A 40 -9.66 16.05 7.03
C MET A 40 -9.33 17.26 7.91
N THR A 41 -10.27 17.60 8.80
CA THR A 41 -10.01 18.48 9.94
C THR A 41 -9.48 17.62 11.08
N VAL A 42 -8.32 17.97 11.60
CA VAL A 42 -7.66 17.22 12.69
C VAL A 42 -8.16 17.72 14.03
N ASP A 43 -8.71 16.80 14.83
CA ASP A 43 -9.13 17.07 16.21
C ASP A 43 -8.04 16.66 17.20
N GLU A 44 -7.39 15.51 16.96
CA GLU A 44 -6.32 14.99 17.81
C GLU A 44 -5.20 14.37 16.98
N LEU A 45 -3.97 14.53 17.46
CA LEU A 45 -2.78 13.97 16.83
C LEU A 45 -1.80 13.51 17.91
N TYR A 46 -1.37 12.25 17.82
CA TYR A 46 -0.42 11.69 18.77
C TYR A 46 0.42 10.58 18.14
N PHE A 47 1.61 10.40 18.69
CA PHE A 47 2.44 9.26 18.34
C PHE A 47 1.82 7.99 18.91
N GLN A 48 1.61 7.01 18.04
CA GLN A 48 1.21 5.67 18.45
C GLN A 48 2.46 4.84 18.75
N CYS A 49 2.30 3.83 19.61
CA CYS A 49 3.39 3.01 20.09
C CYS A 49 4.04 2.20 18.95
N ALA A 50 5.35 2.38 18.77
CA ALA A 50 6.19 1.66 17.81
C ALA A 50 6.37 0.15 18.09
N ARG A 51 5.77 -0.37 19.17
CA ARG A 51 5.99 -1.75 19.64
C ARG A 51 5.73 -2.80 18.57
N ALA A 52 4.73 -2.61 17.71
CA ALA A 52 4.45 -3.56 16.62
C ALA A 52 5.64 -3.66 15.65
N ILE A 53 6.16 -2.51 15.20
CA ILE A 53 7.30 -2.44 14.27
C ILE A 53 8.59 -2.98 14.91
N ILE A 54 8.82 -2.65 16.20
CA ILE A 54 9.98 -3.15 16.95
C ILE A 54 9.90 -4.66 17.15
N ARG A 55 8.75 -5.18 17.61
CA ARG A 55 8.58 -6.61 17.91
C ARG A 55 8.61 -7.48 16.66
N SER A 56 8.09 -6.98 15.53
CA SER A 56 8.17 -7.67 14.25
C SER A 56 9.57 -7.61 13.64
N ASP A 57 10.47 -6.79 14.21
CA ASP A 57 11.80 -6.51 13.68
C ASP A 57 11.76 -6.13 12.18
N LEU A 58 10.73 -5.33 11.82
CA LEU A 58 10.29 -5.15 10.43
C LEU A 58 11.42 -4.69 9.50
N TRP A 59 12.32 -3.87 10.04
CA TRP A 59 13.34 -3.20 9.26
C TRP A 59 14.69 -3.93 9.25
N ASN A 60 14.85 -4.99 10.04
CA ASN A 60 16.09 -5.76 10.08
C ASN A 60 16.27 -6.56 8.77
N PRO A 61 17.28 -6.22 7.94
CA PRO A 61 17.52 -6.93 6.68
C PRO A 61 17.88 -8.40 6.90
N ASP A 62 18.52 -8.76 8.00
CA ASP A 62 18.97 -10.13 8.30
C ASP A 62 17.80 -11.08 8.59
N LYS A 63 16.62 -10.54 8.90
CA LYS A 63 15.38 -11.31 9.12
C LYS A 63 14.45 -11.35 7.93
N ARG A 64 14.80 -10.69 6.82
CA ARG A 64 13.99 -10.75 5.60
C ARG A 64 14.27 -12.07 4.89
N VAL A 65 13.22 -12.85 4.66
CA VAL A 65 13.32 -14.06 3.84
C VAL A 65 13.49 -13.69 2.37
N ASP A 66 14.13 -14.57 1.59
CA ASP A 66 14.16 -14.42 0.13
C ASP A 66 12.72 -14.46 -0.39
N PRO A 67 12.23 -13.44 -1.13
CA PRO A 67 10.90 -13.48 -1.72
C PRO A 67 10.64 -14.73 -2.57
N LYS A 68 11.68 -15.36 -3.14
CA LYS A 68 11.58 -16.62 -3.89
C LYS A 68 11.25 -17.83 -3.02
N SER A 69 11.42 -17.74 -1.70
CA SER A 69 11.05 -18.80 -0.76
C SER A 69 9.57 -18.74 -0.35
N LEU A 70 8.83 -17.72 -0.78
CA LEU A 70 7.41 -17.56 -0.51
C LEU A 70 6.59 -17.93 -1.76
N PRO A 71 5.34 -18.39 -1.59
CA PRO A 71 4.42 -18.56 -2.70
C PRO A 71 4.21 -17.24 -3.45
N THR A 72 4.25 -17.28 -4.79
CA THR A 72 3.88 -16.14 -5.61
C THR A 72 2.38 -15.85 -5.48
N PRO A 73 1.93 -14.61 -5.75
CA PRO A 73 0.50 -14.31 -5.82
C PRO A 73 -0.27 -15.24 -6.76
N GLY A 74 0.31 -15.61 -7.91
CA GLY A 74 -0.27 -16.59 -8.83
C GLY A 74 -0.37 -18.00 -8.24
N GLN A 75 0.64 -18.47 -7.50
CA GLN A 75 0.58 -19.76 -6.80
C GLN A 75 -0.50 -19.76 -5.71
N ILE A 76 -0.63 -18.67 -4.95
CA ILE A 76 -1.70 -18.51 -3.96
C ILE A 76 -3.06 -18.52 -4.65
N LEU A 77 -3.21 -17.78 -5.76
CA LEU A 77 -4.44 -17.71 -6.54
C LEU A 77 -4.83 -19.08 -7.10
N ALA A 78 -3.89 -19.82 -7.69
CA ALA A 78 -4.13 -21.17 -8.18
C ALA A 78 -4.53 -22.11 -7.03
N SER A 79 -3.87 -22.03 -5.88
CA SER A 79 -4.20 -22.86 -4.73
C SER A 79 -5.59 -22.56 -4.16
N LEU A 80 -5.96 -21.27 -4.03
CA LEU A 80 -7.25 -20.86 -3.45
C LEU A 80 -8.43 -21.06 -4.41
N SER A 81 -8.16 -21.15 -5.71
CA SER A 81 -9.18 -21.33 -6.75
C SER A 81 -9.28 -22.77 -7.25
N GLU A 82 -8.60 -23.74 -6.63
CA GLU A 82 -8.48 -25.12 -7.15
C GLU A 82 -8.03 -25.14 -8.62
N ASN A 83 -7.13 -24.22 -8.96
CA ASN A 83 -6.56 -24.01 -10.29
C ASN A 83 -7.58 -23.59 -11.38
N THR A 84 -8.80 -23.19 -11.02
CA THR A 84 -9.82 -22.74 -11.99
C THR A 84 -9.46 -21.39 -12.64
N VAL A 85 -8.79 -20.49 -11.92
CA VAL A 85 -8.32 -19.20 -12.44
C VAL A 85 -6.91 -19.31 -13.04
N GLY A 86 -6.16 -20.36 -12.65
CA GLY A 86 -4.74 -20.48 -12.90
C GLY A 86 -3.90 -19.46 -12.11
N GLY A 87 -2.58 -19.52 -12.27
CA GLY A 87 -1.63 -18.65 -11.55
C GLY A 87 -0.46 -18.13 -12.39
N GLU A 88 0.02 -18.93 -13.34
CA GLU A 88 1.20 -18.60 -14.13
C GLU A 88 0.99 -17.36 -15.03
N SER A 89 -0.18 -17.24 -15.67
CA SER A 89 -0.54 -16.05 -16.45
C SER A 89 -0.60 -14.82 -15.57
N TYR A 90 -1.12 -14.96 -14.34
CA TYR A 90 -1.18 -13.87 -13.38
C TYR A 90 0.22 -13.33 -13.08
N ASP A 91 1.15 -14.20 -12.67
CA ASP A 91 2.50 -13.81 -12.30
C ASP A 91 3.28 -13.23 -13.49
N ARG A 92 3.12 -13.80 -14.69
CA ARG A 92 3.80 -13.33 -15.91
C ARG A 92 3.33 -11.93 -16.32
N GLU A 93 2.02 -11.67 -16.23
CA GLU A 93 1.43 -10.40 -16.71
C GLU A 93 1.41 -9.31 -15.64
N TRP A 94 1.55 -9.68 -14.36
CA TRP A 94 1.44 -8.73 -13.24
C TRP A 94 2.42 -7.56 -13.31
N PRO A 95 3.74 -7.73 -13.59
CA PRO A 95 4.68 -6.61 -13.61
C PRO A 95 4.28 -5.50 -14.58
N GLU A 96 3.87 -5.84 -15.79
CA GLU A 96 3.50 -4.85 -16.80
C GLU A 96 2.11 -4.24 -16.53
N ARG A 97 1.16 -5.03 -16.01
CA ARG A 97 -0.15 -4.51 -15.58
C ARG A 97 0.02 -3.51 -14.44
N ALA A 98 0.80 -3.86 -13.41
CA ALA A 98 1.09 -2.98 -12.29
C ALA A 98 1.72 -1.68 -12.76
N ARG A 99 2.73 -1.73 -13.65
CA ARG A 99 3.36 -0.53 -14.22
C ARG A 99 2.38 0.39 -14.94
N LYS A 100 1.39 -0.16 -15.66
CA LYS A 100 0.38 0.63 -16.39
C LYS A 100 -0.72 1.20 -15.50
N SER A 101 -0.97 0.61 -14.34
CA SER A 101 -2.14 0.93 -13.49
C SER A 101 -1.78 1.48 -12.11
N MET A 102 -0.50 1.69 -11.80
CA MET A 102 -0.08 2.14 -10.47
C MET A 102 -0.57 3.56 -10.15
N TRP A 103 -0.75 4.41 -11.18
CA TRP A 103 -1.11 5.83 -11.06
C TRP A 103 -2.09 6.29 -12.15
#